data_AF-A0A7X3ZUL2-F1
#
_entry.id   AF-A0A7X3ZUL2-F1
#
_cell.length_a   1.000
_cell.length_b   1.000
_cell.length_c   1.000
_cell.angle_alpha   90.00
_cell.angle_beta   90.00
_cell.angle_gamma   90.00
#
_symmetry.space_group_name_H-M   'P 1'
#
loop_
_entity.id
_entity.type
_entity.pdbx_description
1 polymer ?
#
loop_
_entity_poly.entity_id
_entity_poly.type
_entity_poly.pdbx_seq_one_letter_code
_entity_poly.pdbx_strand_id
1 'polypeptide(L)'
;MTAMEGPAIGAEAVLFSNLLQKGRFDVPWHQRYFDWEEKDVTSLLRDIEEAVSEERRCYFVGAVIVVEVDAGRWEINDGQQRMLTVSVTTRTPAPLADA
;
A
#
# COMPACT_ATOMS: atom_id res chain seq x y z
N MET A 1 -10.42 -34.51 11.70
CA MET A 1 -10.44 -33.35 12.60
C MET A 1 -9.27 -32.48 12.18
N THR A 2 -9.47 -31.67 11.14
CA THR A 2 -8.41 -30.83 10.57
C THR A 2 -8.26 -29.63 11.49
N ALA A 3 -7.09 -29.47 12.09
CA ALA A 3 -6.75 -28.26 12.82
C ALA A 3 -6.91 -27.08 11.85
N MET A 4 -7.78 -26.12 12.17
CA MET A 4 -7.68 -24.82 11.53
C MET A 4 -6.41 -24.19 12.09
N GLU A 5 -5.35 -24.13 11.27
CA GLU A 5 -4.24 -23.22 11.56
C GLU A 5 -4.87 -21.82 11.66
N GLY A 6 -4.72 -21.18 12.84
CA GLY A 6 -5.18 -19.81 13.01
C GLY A 6 -4.54 -18.91 11.95
N PRO A 7 -5.11 -17.71 11.70
CA PRO A 7 -4.55 -16.82 10.69
C PRO A 7 -3.07 -16.57 11.00
N ALA A 8 -2.20 -16.96 10.07
CA ALA A 8 -0.77 -16.72 10.19
C ALA A 8 -0.53 -15.21 10.05
N ILE A 9 -0.22 -14.53 11.16
CA ILE A 9 0.16 -13.12 11.14
C ILE A 9 1.65 -13.07 10.75
N GLY A 10 1.93 -12.52 9.57
CA GLY A 10 3.28 -12.21 9.10
C GLY A 10 3.50 -10.71 9.02
N ALA A 11 4.75 -10.28 9.23
CA ALA A 11 5.17 -8.90 8.98
C ALA A 11 6.49 -8.92 8.21
N GLU A 12 6.54 -8.20 7.10
CA GLU A 12 7.74 -8.08 6.26
C GLU A 12 7.91 -6.65 5.77
N ALA A 13 9.16 -6.22 5.61
CA ALA A 13 9.49 -4.98 4.93
C ALA A 13 9.63 -5.26 3.44
N VAL A 14 8.77 -4.66 2.62
CA VAL A 14 8.78 -4.81 1.17
C VAL A 14 8.83 -3.45 0.48
N LEU A 15 9.39 -3.42 -0.73
CA LEU A 15 9.27 -2.25 -1.59
C LEU A 15 7.82 -2.04 -1.99
N PHE A 16 7.38 -0.78 -2.04
CA PHE A 16 6.01 -0.44 -2.44
C PHE A 16 5.66 -0.99 -3.83
N SER A 17 6.61 -0.97 -4.77
CA SER A 17 6.47 -1.57 -6.10
C SER A 17 6.17 -3.08 -6.06
N ASN A 18 6.77 -3.80 -5.11
CA ASN A 18 6.58 -5.25 -4.96
C ASN A 18 5.25 -5.53 -4.29
N LEU A 19 4.82 -4.67 -3.36
CA LEU A 19 3.49 -4.75 -2.76
C LEU A 19 2.40 -4.66 -3.84
N LEU A 20 2.48 -3.67 -4.74
CA LEU A 20 1.50 -3.48 -5.82
C LEU A 20 1.47 -4.65 -6.82
N GLN A 21 2.55 -5.42 -6.94
CA GLN A 21 2.61 -6.60 -7.81
C GLN A 21 1.98 -7.85 -7.18
N LYS A 22 1.62 -7.83 -5.88
CA LYS A 22 1.00 -9.00 -5.21
C LYS A 22 -0.42 -9.32 -5.70
N GLY A 23 -1.06 -8.41 -6.41
CA GLY A 23 -2.38 -8.61 -6.99
C GLY A 23 -3.29 -7.40 -6.75
N ARG A 24 -4.57 -7.67 -6.57
CA ARG A 24 -5.59 -6.65 -6.38
C ARG A 24 -5.77 -6.34 -4.89
N PHE A 25 -5.82 -5.05 -4.58
CA PHE A 25 -6.15 -4.55 -3.25
C PHE A 25 -7.54 -3.93 -3.23
N ASP A 26 -8.38 -4.39 -2.31
CA ASP A 26 -9.75 -3.94 -2.11
C ASP A 26 -9.86 -3.19 -0.78
N VAL A 27 -10.64 -2.11 -0.76
CA VAL A 27 -10.98 -1.38 0.45
C VAL A 27 -12.33 -1.92 0.96
N PRO A 28 -12.39 -2.55 2.13
CA PRO A 28 -13.64 -3.06 2.68
C PRO A 28 -14.67 -1.95 2.91
N TRP A 29 -15.96 -2.28 2.78
CA TRP A 29 -17.06 -1.31 2.91
C TRP A 29 -17.13 -0.58 4.27
N HIS A 30 -16.57 -1.18 5.32
CA HIS A 30 -16.56 -0.63 6.68
C HIS A 30 -15.39 0.32 6.94
N GLN A 31 -14.45 0.44 6.00
CA GLN A 31 -13.36 1.40 6.09
C GLN A 31 -13.83 2.81 5.75
N ARG A 32 -13.17 3.82 6.32
CA ARG A 32 -13.51 5.22 6.06
C ARG A 32 -13.20 5.59 4.61
N TYR A 33 -13.91 6.57 4.07
CA TYR A 33 -13.54 7.17 2.79
C TYR A 33 -12.16 7.83 2.86
N PHE A 34 -11.62 8.19 1.70
CA PHE A 34 -10.45 9.04 1.64
C PHE A 34 -10.81 10.41 2.24
N ASP A 35 -10.06 10.82 3.26
CA ASP A 35 -10.35 11.98 4.11
C ASP A 35 -9.06 12.75 4.45
N TRP A 36 -7.99 12.47 3.72
CA TRP A 36 -6.76 13.25 3.84
C TRP A 36 -6.95 14.60 3.17
N GLU A 37 -6.59 15.65 3.91
CA GLU A 37 -6.57 17.00 3.40
C GLU A 37 -5.25 17.28 2.68
N GLU A 38 -5.18 18.42 1.99
CA GLU A 38 -3.98 18.86 1.27
C GLU A 38 -2.73 18.83 2.16
N LYS A 39 -2.86 19.21 3.44
CA LYS A 39 -1.74 19.20 4.39
C LYS A 39 -1.18 17.79 4.61
N ASP A 40 -2.05 16.77 4.69
CA ASP A 40 -1.65 15.39 4.98
C ASP A 40 -0.93 14.79 3.77
N VAL A 41 -1.49 15.03 2.57
CA VAL A 41 -0.86 14.64 1.30
C VAL A 41 0.48 15.34 1.13
N THR A 42 0.53 16.65 1.36
CA THR A 42 1.76 17.45 1.21
C THR A 42 2.85 16.98 2.18
N SER A 43 2.50 16.69 3.42
CA SER A 43 3.45 16.12 4.39
C SER A 43 4.05 14.81 3.89
N LEU A 44 3.22 13.87 3.42
CA LEU A 44 3.72 12.60 2.88
C LEU A 44 4.65 12.81 1.69
N LEU A 45 4.25 13.65 0.74
CA LEU A 45 5.03 13.88 -0.48
C LEU A 45 6.35 14.59 -0.18
N ARG A 46 6.36 15.52 0.79
CA ARG A 46 7.57 16.21 1.24
C ARG A 46 8.55 15.26 1.89
N ASP A 47 8.09 14.32 2.71
CA ASP A 47 8.98 13.33 3.33
C ASP A 47 9.63 12.42 2.28
N ILE A 48 8.87 12.03 1.25
CA ILE A 48 9.39 11.26 0.10
C ILE A 48 10.39 12.09 -0.69
N GLU A 49 10.07 13.35 -0.98
CA GLU A 49 10.96 14.28 -1.70
C GLU A 49 12.27 14.51 -0.94
N GLU A 50 12.20 14.72 0.38
CA GLU A 50 13.38 14.87 1.24
C GLU A 50 14.26 13.63 1.16
N ALA A 51 13.67 12.44 1.29
CA ALA A 51 14.41 11.18 1.18
C ALA A 51 15.10 11.01 -0.18
N VAL A 52 14.45 11.44 -1.26
CA VAL A 52 15.04 11.46 -2.61
C VAL A 52 16.18 12.46 -2.70
N SER A 53 15.99 13.68 -2.19
CA SER A 53 17.00 14.75 -2.22
C SER A 53 18.26 14.42 -1.43
N GLU A 54 18.11 13.63 -0.37
CA GLU A 54 19.22 13.13 0.45
C GLU A 54 19.83 11.82 -0.08
N GLU A 55 19.42 11.36 -1.26
CA GLU A 55 19.88 10.12 -1.88
C GLU A 55 19.69 8.88 -0.97
N ARG A 56 18.66 8.90 -0.11
CA ARG A 56 18.32 7.76 0.74
C ARG A 56 17.88 6.60 -0.14
N ARG A 57 18.43 5.40 0.09
CA ARG A 57 18.09 4.19 -0.68
C ARG A 57 16.61 3.81 -0.57
N CYS A 58 15.98 4.14 0.55
CA CYS A 58 14.57 3.86 0.81
C CYS A 58 13.99 4.84 1.83
N TYR A 59 12.70 5.14 1.67
CA TYR A 59 11.87 5.85 2.65
C TYR A 59 10.81 4.89 3.19
N PHE A 60 10.64 4.87 4.51
CA PHE A 60 9.61 4.05 5.14
C PHE A 60 8.29 4.80 5.19
N VAL A 61 7.38 4.47 4.26
CA VAL A 61 6.06 5.10 4.14
C VAL A 61 5.08 4.70 5.26
N GLY A 62 5.50 3.87 6.20
CA GLY A 62 4.66 3.33 7.27
C GLY A 62 4.16 1.92 7.00
N ALA A 63 3.64 1.27 8.04
CA ALA A 63 3.07 -0.07 7.95
C ALA A 63 1.71 -0.06 7.22
N VAL A 64 1.38 -1.17 6.57
CA VAL A 64 0.04 -1.45 6.02
C VAL A 64 -0.43 -2.79 6.56
N ILE A 65 -1.71 -2.91 6.87
CA ILE A 65 -2.30 -4.18 7.31
C ILE A 65 -3.20 -4.67 6.19
N VAL A 66 -2.87 -5.84 5.65
CA VAL A 66 -3.62 -6.47 4.57
C VAL A 66 -3.99 -7.90 4.93
N VAL A 67 -5.12 -8.36 4.42
CA VAL A 67 -5.63 -9.73 4.61
C VAL A 67 -5.85 -10.35 3.24
N GLU A 68 -5.23 -11.50 2.97
CA GLU A 68 -5.53 -12.26 1.75
C GLU A 68 -6.92 -12.90 1.90
N VAL A 69 -7.85 -12.52 1.03
CA VAL A 69 -9.22 -13.07 1.04
C VAL A 69 -9.43 -14.15 -0.01
N ASP A 70 -8.61 -14.15 -1.06
CA ASP A 70 -8.54 -15.14 -2.13
C ASP A 70 -7.17 -15.00 -2.81
N ALA A 71 -6.76 -15.96 -3.64
CA ALA A 71 -5.47 -15.94 -4.32
C ALA A 71 -5.23 -14.62 -5.07
N GLY A 72 -4.30 -13.80 -4.56
CA GLY A 72 -3.98 -12.49 -5.15
C GLY A 72 -5.04 -11.40 -4.95
N ARG A 73 -6.04 -11.60 -4.09
CA ARG A 73 -6.97 -10.55 -3.64
C ARG A 73 -6.73 -10.25 -2.17
N TRP A 74 -6.48 -8.98 -1.88
CA TRP A 74 -6.09 -8.49 -0.57
C TRP A 74 -7.06 -7.41 -0.10
N GLU A 75 -7.56 -7.51 1.13
CA GLU A 75 -8.29 -6.42 1.78
C GLU A 75 -7.34 -5.52 2.56
N ILE A 76 -7.45 -4.20 2.38
CA ILE A 76 -6.67 -3.22 3.15
C ILE A 76 -7.43 -2.86 4.44
N ASN A 77 -6.87 -3.25 5.58
CA ASN A 77 -7.45 -2.98 6.89
C ASN A 77 -6.82 -1.78 7.61
N ASP A 78 -5.59 -1.40 7.25
CA ASP A 78 -4.93 -0.18 7.72
C ASP A 78 -3.92 0.33 6.68
N GLY A 79 -3.66 1.63 6.68
CA GLY A 79 -2.74 2.32 5.78
C GLY A 79 -3.35 2.71 4.43
N GLN A 80 -4.66 2.55 4.27
CA GLN A 80 -5.37 2.79 3.00
C GLN A 80 -5.11 4.17 2.38
N GLN A 81 -5.06 5.24 3.19
CA GLN A 81 -4.91 6.61 2.66
C GLN A 81 -3.48 6.83 2.17
N ARG A 82 -2.48 6.33 2.92
CA ARG A 82 -1.07 6.34 2.48
C ARG A 82 -0.89 5.56 1.19
N MET A 83 -1.37 4.32 1.16
CA MET A 83 -1.25 3.44 0.00
C MET A 83 -1.92 4.05 -1.23
N LEU A 84 -3.13 4.59 -1.08
CA LEU A 84 -3.84 5.23 -2.19
C LEU A 84 -3.12 6.49 -2.68
N THR A 85 -2.70 7.38 -1.77
CA THR A 85 -1.97 8.61 -2.15
C THR A 85 -0.69 8.29 -2.89
N VAL A 86 0.15 7.38 -2.37
CA VAL A 86 1.37 6.99 -3.09
C VAL A 86 1.04 6.38 -4.44
N SER A 87 0.08 5.45 -4.51
CA SER A 87 -0.28 4.80 -5.79
C SER A 87 -0.74 5.77 -6.87
N VAL A 88 -1.44 6.84 -6.50
CA VAL A 88 -1.94 7.86 -7.44
C VAL A 88 -0.83 8.85 -7.81
N THR A 89 0.00 9.27 -6.86
CA THR A 89 1.03 10.30 -7.11
C THR A 89 2.29 9.73 -7.77
N THR A 90 2.71 8.52 -7.41
CA THR A 90 3.79 7.85 -8.11
C THR A 90 3.24 7.42 -9.45
N ARG A 91 3.59 8.15 -10.51
CA ARG A 91 3.27 7.80 -11.89
C ARG A 91 3.54 6.30 -12.10
N THR A 92 2.48 5.52 -12.20
CA THR A 92 2.56 4.18 -12.77
C THR A 92 3.07 4.38 -14.20
N PRO A 93 4.20 3.78 -14.65
CA PRO A 93 4.31 3.54 -16.08
C PRO A 93 3.03 2.79 -16.44
N ALA A 94 2.29 3.32 -17.42
CA ALA A 94 1.04 2.73 -17.87
C ALA A 94 1.19 1.20 -17.93
N PRO A 95 0.18 0.41 -17.52
CA PRO A 95 0.18 -0.98 -17.93
C PRO A 95 0.39 -0.97 -19.44
N LEU A 96 1.41 -1.71 -19.90
CA LEU A 96 1.59 -1.97 -21.32
C LEU A 96 0.24 -2.48 -21.80
N ALA A 97 -0.48 -1.61 -22.48
CA ALA A 97 -1.53 -2.03 -23.36
C ALA A 97 -0.83 -2.89 -24.39
N ASP A 98 -1.08 -4.18 -24.37
CA ASP A 98 -0.88 -5.03 -25.52
C ASP A 98 -1.91 -6.17 -25.51
N ALA A 99 -2.59 -6.23 -26.66
CA ALA A 99 -3.38 -7.32 -27.26
C ALA A 99 -4.80 -7.61 -26.74
#